data_AF-A0A9N9SWD6-F1
#
_entry.id   AF-A0A9N9SWD6-F1
#
_cell.length_a   1.000
_cell.length_b   1.000
_cell.length_c   1.000
_cell.angle_alpha   90.00
_cell.angle_beta   90.00
_cell.angle_gamma   90.00
#
_symmetry.space_group_name_H-M   'P 1'
#
loop_
_entity.id
_entity.type
_entity.pdbx_description
1 polymer ?
#
loop_
_entity_poly.entity_id
_entity_poly.type
_entity_poly.pdbx_seq_one_letter_code
_entity_poly.pdbx_strand_id
1 'polypeptide(L)'
;MRNECLQEFQSFFKTDIHKILKPAITNWLSLKQCVDRVLEQFQLQPLKAYFIEVVLEDPSLTTDEILSTMNNQFTQIYLEFMSYVLDLMTDFNTLFQINKPLLHKLKLETAKLLTTICSNFIEINIIRKNDIFQLNHKNAHKVKLEQIYLCITTHKSFESLCKVPEIGQACNLFLKTILEFYIELVVI
;
A
#
# COMPACT_ATOMS: atom_id res chain seq x y z
N MET A 1 -12.81 -14.56 -23.19
CA MET A 1 -12.34 -13.36 -23.92
C MET A 1 -11.53 -12.40 -23.03
N ARG A 2 -12.08 -11.46 -22.23
CA ARG A 2 -11.24 -10.47 -21.49
C ARG A 2 -10.16 -11.06 -20.55
N ASN A 3 -10.43 -12.19 -19.90
CA ASN A 3 -9.42 -12.87 -19.07
C ASN A 3 -8.40 -13.67 -19.88
N GLU A 4 -8.71 -14.09 -21.10
CA GLU A 4 -7.80 -14.87 -21.96
C GLU A 4 -6.77 -13.96 -22.60
N CYS A 5 -7.16 -12.77 -23.08
CA CYS A 5 -6.24 -11.77 -23.61
C CYS A 5 -5.19 -11.35 -22.55
N LEU A 6 -5.60 -11.11 -21.29
CA LEU A 6 -4.63 -10.79 -20.23
C LEU A 6 -3.62 -11.93 -19.98
N GLN A 7 -4.02 -13.19 -20.13
CA GLN A 7 -3.12 -14.34 -19.94
C GLN A 7 -2.02 -14.39 -21.01
N GLU A 8 -2.30 -13.95 -22.22
CA GLU A 8 -1.31 -13.86 -23.30
C GLU A 8 -0.24 -12.83 -22.96
N PHE A 9 -0.62 -11.65 -22.46
CA PHE A 9 0.33 -10.65 -21.96
C PHE A 9 1.12 -11.18 -20.75
N GLN A 10 0.46 -11.81 -19.78
CA GLN A 10 1.14 -12.41 -18.62
C GLN A 10 2.21 -13.41 -19.05
N SER A 11 1.87 -14.29 -20.00
CA SER A 11 2.79 -15.27 -20.56
C SER A 11 3.94 -14.61 -21.33
N PHE A 12 3.65 -13.56 -22.11
CA PHE A 12 4.65 -12.80 -22.87
C PHE A 12 5.66 -12.10 -21.96
N PHE A 13 5.19 -11.45 -20.88
CA PHE A 13 6.03 -10.77 -19.89
C PHE A 13 6.61 -11.73 -18.83
N LYS A 14 6.34 -13.04 -18.93
CA LYS A 14 6.81 -14.08 -17.99
C LYS A 14 6.43 -13.80 -16.54
N THR A 15 5.20 -13.31 -16.32
CA THR A 15 4.62 -13.12 -14.99
C THR A 15 3.75 -14.31 -14.61
N ASP A 16 3.43 -14.45 -13.33
CA ASP A 16 2.50 -15.49 -12.93
C ASP A 16 1.11 -15.20 -13.51
N ILE A 17 0.46 -16.26 -13.98
CA ILE A 17 -0.85 -16.14 -14.61
C ILE A 17 -1.89 -15.94 -13.52
N HIS A 18 -2.46 -14.74 -13.49
CA HIS A 18 -3.34 -14.30 -12.42
C HIS A 18 -4.63 -13.69 -12.95
N LYS A 19 -5.76 -14.13 -12.38
CA LYS A 19 -7.00 -13.36 -12.48
C LYS A 19 -6.89 -12.16 -11.55
N ILE A 20 -7.20 -10.98 -12.07
CA ILE A 20 -7.32 -9.77 -11.25
C ILE A 20 -8.49 -9.99 -10.28
N LEU A 21 -8.19 -9.90 -8.99
CA LEU A 21 -9.16 -10.14 -7.94
C LEU A 21 -10.01 -8.90 -7.70
N LYS A 22 -11.30 -9.10 -7.45
CA LYS A 22 -12.15 -8.04 -6.90
C LYS A 22 -11.85 -7.89 -5.41
N PRO A 23 -11.54 -6.68 -4.90
CA PRO A 23 -11.32 -6.48 -3.48
C PRO A 23 -12.58 -6.84 -2.70
N ALA A 24 -12.43 -7.70 -1.70
CA ALA A 24 -13.49 -8.00 -0.74
C ALA A 24 -13.51 -6.90 0.32
N ILE A 25 -14.63 -6.19 0.43
CA ILE A 25 -14.76 -4.97 1.25
C ILE A 25 -14.48 -5.25 2.74
N THR A 26 -14.75 -6.46 3.23
CA THR A 26 -14.66 -6.83 4.66
C THR A 26 -13.48 -7.74 5.00
N ASN A 27 -12.60 -8.07 4.06
CA ASN A 27 -11.50 -8.99 4.30
C ASN A 27 -10.15 -8.39 3.89
N TRP A 28 -9.44 -7.83 4.87
CA TRP A 28 -8.12 -7.23 4.66
C TRP A 28 -7.08 -8.23 4.15
N LEU A 29 -7.21 -9.52 4.47
CA LEU A 29 -6.33 -10.56 3.94
C LEU A 29 -6.50 -10.71 2.42
N SER A 30 -7.74 -10.67 1.96
CA SER A 30 -8.04 -10.68 0.52
C SER A 30 -7.60 -9.38 -0.15
N LEU A 31 -7.71 -8.24 0.53
CA LEU A 31 -7.25 -6.95 0.00
C LEU A 31 -5.73 -6.95 -0.24
N LYS A 32 -4.94 -7.48 0.71
CA LYS A 32 -3.49 -7.68 0.51
C LYS A 32 -3.20 -8.47 -0.77
N GLN A 33 -3.84 -9.63 -0.93
CA GLN A 33 -3.67 -10.46 -2.11
C GLN A 33 -4.06 -9.75 -3.41
N CYS A 34 -5.07 -8.88 -3.37
CA CYS A 34 -5.45 -8.05 -4.52
C CYS A 34 -4.34 -7.05 -4.86
N VAL A 35 -3.84 -6.31 -3.85
CA VAL A 35 -2.79 -5.30 -4.03
C VAL A 35 -1.50 -5.94 -4.55
N ASP A 36 -1.06 -7.05 -3.96
CA ASP A 36 0.16 -7.75 -4.37
C ASP A 36 0.08 -8.23 -5.83
N ARG A 37 -1.06 -8.83 -6.23
CA ARG A 37 -1.27 -9.27 -7.61
C ARG A 37 -1.30 -8.10 -8.58
N VAL A 38 -1.95 -7.00 -8.22
CA VAL A 38 -1.95 -5.81 -9.08
C VAL A 38 -0.53 -5.26 -9.19
N LEU A 39 0.21 -5.18 -8.09
CA LEU A 39 1.57 -4.65 -8.06
C LEU A 39 2.55 -5.48 -8.90
N GLU A 40 2.52 -6.81 -8.81
CA GLU A 40 3.33 -7.71 -9.63
C GLU A 40 3.08 -7.47 -11.13
N GLN A 41 1.80 -7.42 -11.50
CA GLN A 41 1.34 -7.23 -12.89
C GLN A 41 1.57 -5.79 -13.38
N PHE A 42 1.74 -4.85 -12.46
CA PHE A 42 2.11 -3.47 -12.74
C PHE A 42 3.62 -3.36 -13.01
N GLN A 43 4.45 -3.93 -12.16
CA GLN A 43 5.92 -3.83 -12.24
C GLN A 43 6.47 -4.46 -13.53
N LEU A 44 5.96 -5.63 -13.89
CA LEU A 44 6.40 -6.37 -15.09
C LEU A 44 5.69 -5.94 -16.38
N GLN A 45 4.81 -4.94 -16.30
CA GLN A 45 4.05 -4.33 -17.40
C GLN A 45 2.97 -5.15 -18.15
N PRO A 46 2.58 -6.40 -17.82
CA PRO A 46 1.53 -7.09 -18.58
C PRO A 46 0.19 -6.36 -18.54
N LEU A 47 -0.16 -5.77 -17.38
CA LEU A 47 -1.42 -5.06 -17.22
C LEU A 47 -1.45 -3.78 -18.07
N LYS A 48 -0.30 -3.10 -18.18
CA LYS A 48 -0.19 -1.87 -18.97
C LYS A 48 -0.32 -2.16 -20.46
N ALA A 49 0.37 -3.19 -20.95
CA ALA A 49 0.29 -3.61 -22.34
C ALA A 49 -1.14 -4.02 -22.72
N TYR A 50 -1.81 -4.78 -21.84
CA TYR A 50 -3.22 -5.14 -22.01
C TYR A 50 -4.11 -3.90 -22.14
N PHE A 51 -4.01 -2.92 -21.23
CA PHE A 51 -4.85 -1.73 -21.30
C PHE A 51 -4.54 -0.81 -22.48
N ILE A 52 -3.29 -0.78 -22.99
CA ILE A 52 -2.97 -0.07 -24.23
C ILE A 52 -3.73 -0.68 -25.40
N GLU A 53 -3.74 -2.01 -25.52
CA GLU A 53 -4.49 -2.70 -26.59
C GLU A 53 -5.99 -2.47 -26.45
N VAL A 54 -6.54 -2.57 -25.23
CA VAL A 54 -7.97 -2.34 -24.99
C VAL A 54 -8.39 -0.90 -25.37
N VAL A 55 -7.57 0.12 -25.08
CA VAL A 55 -7.86 1.50 -25.53
C VAL A 55 -7.86 1.62 -27.05
N LEU A 56 -6.99 0.89 -27.74
CA LEU A 56 -6.92 0.91 -29.21
C LEU A 56 -8.13 0.21 -29.85
N GLU A 57 -8.61 -0.88 -29.25
CA GLU A 57 -9.75 -1.66 -29.77
C GLU A 57 -11.12 -1.08 -29.38
N ASP A 58 -11.29 -0.65 -28.12
CA ASP A 58 -12.56 -0.18 -27.55
C ASP A 58 -12.30 1.01 -26.58
N PRO A 59 -12.01 2.20 -27.12
CA PRO A 59 -11.76 3.39 -26.31
C PRO A 59 -13.01 3.77 -25.53
N SER A 60 -12.88 3.79 -24.22
CA SER A 60 -13.93 4.21 -23.30
C SER A 60 -13.31 5.08 -22.22
N LEU A 61 -14.09 6.03 -21.69
CA LEU A 61 -13.65 6.93 -20.62
C LEU A 61 -12.99 6.17 -19.47
N THR A 62 -13.57 5.03 -19.07
CA THR A 62 -13.04 4.18 -18.00
C THR A 62 -11.68 3.58 -18.36
N THR A 63 -11.47 3.14 -19.60
CA THR A 63 -10.20 2.52 -20.00
C THR A 63 -9.09 3.58 -20.12
N ASP A 64 -9.44 4.78 -20.58
CA ASP A 64 -8.53 5.93 -20.60
C ASP A 64 -8.13 6.37 -19.18
N GLU A 65 -9.08 6.43 -18.25
CA GLU A 65 -8.83 6.73 -16.83
C GLU A 65 -7.92 5.68 -16.18
N ILE A 66 -8.14 4.40 -16.46
CA ILE A 66 -7.28 3.31 -15.97
C ILE A 66 -5.86 3.48 -16.52
N LEU A 67 -5.71 3.68 -17.83
CA LEU A 67 -4.38 3.84 -18.45
C LEU A 67 -3.66 5.10 -17.94
N SER A 68 -4.39 6.20 -17.76
CA SER A 68 -3.88 7.43 -17.13
C SER A 68 -3.39 7.17 -15.70
N THR A 69 -4.19 6.46 -14.90
CA THR A 69 -3.82 6.05 -13.54
C THR A 69 -2.60 5.15 -13.52
N MET A 70 -2.47 4.23 -14.48
CA MET A 70 -1.29 3.37 -14.63
C MET A 70 -0.04 4.11 -15.11
N ASN A 71 -0.22 5.23 -15.83
CA ASN A 71 0.90 6.08 -16.24
C ASN A 71 1.35 7.05 -15.14
N ASN A 72 0.54 7.25 -14.10
CA ASN A 72 0.93 8.06 -12.96
C ASN A 72 2.01 7.34 -12.13
N GLN A 73 3.17 7.99 -12.01
CA GLN A 73 4.35 7.48 -11.31
C GLN A 73 4.12 7.22 -9.82
N PHE A 74 3.17 7.92 -9.19
CA PHE A 74 2.82 7.70 -7.79
C PHE A 74 1.93 6.48 -7.56
N THR A 75 1.22 5.98 -8.58
CA THR A 75 0.32 4.84 -8.43
C THR A 75 1.07 3.59 -7.99
N GLN A 76 2.22 3.31 -8.63
CA GLN A 76 3.04 2.17 -8.24
C GLN A 76 3.58 2.31 -6.82
N ILE A 77 4.12 3.49 -6.47
CA ILE A 77 4.66 3.79 -5.15
C ILE A 77 3.56 3.64 -4.08
N TYR A 78 2.34 4.07 -4.40
CA TYR A 78 1.20 3.89 -3.52
C TYR A 78 0.84 2.41 -3.34
N LEU A 79 0.85 1.60 -4.40
CA LEU A 79 0.62 0.15 -4.28
C LEU A 79 1.71 -0.56 -3.46
N GLU A 80 2.98 -0.17 -3.61
CA GLU A 80 4.11 -0.65 -2.80
C GLU A 80 3.91 -0.32 -1.31
N PHE A 81 3.49 0.92 -1.02
CA PHE A 81 3.12 1.35 0.32
C PHE A 81 1.94 0.54 0.89
N MET A 82 0.88 0.36 0.10
CA MET A 82 -0.31 -0.37 0.53
C MET A 82 0.00 -1.84 0.83
N SER A 83 0.85 -2.49 0.01
CA SER A 83 1.32 -3.85 0.27
C SER A 83 1.99 -3.95 1.65
N TYR A 84 2.89 -3.02 1.97
CA TYR A 84 3.56 -2.97 3.28
C TYR A 84 2.59 -2.77 4.44
N VAL A 85 1.67 -1.80 4.36
CA VAL A 85 0.71 -1.56 5.46
C VAL A 85 -0.19 -2.77 5.67
N LEU A 86 -0.67 -3.35 4.58
CA LEU A 86 -1.56 -4.52 4.65
C LEU A 86 -0.85 -5.75 5.22
N ASP A 87 0.47 -5.86 5.09
CA ASP A 87 1.28 -6.88 5.77
C ASP A 87 1.20 -6.74 7.29
N LEU A 88 1.38 -5.52 7.81
CA LEU A 88 1.29 -5.25 9.25
C LEU A 88 -0.08 -5.68 9.81
N MET A 89 -1.15 -5.38 9.08
CA MET A 89 -2.51 -5.73 9.48
C MET A 89 -2.81 -7.22 9.29
N THR A 90 -2.23 -7.85 8.28
CA THR A 90 -2.38 -9.28 8.00
C THR A 90 -1.80 -10.11 9.12
N ASP A 91 -0.58 -9.80 9.57
CA ASP A 91 0.08 -10.49 10.68
C ASP A 91 -0.79 -10.44 11.95
N PHE A 92 -1.34 -9.27 12.27
CA PHE A 92 -2.26 -9.11 13.39
C PHE A 92 -3.58 -9.88 13.19
N ASN A 93 -4.16 -9.85 11.98
CA ASN A 93 -5.38 -10.57 11.66
C ASN A 93 -5.24 -12.09 11.77
N THR A 94 -4.07 -12.65 11.44
CA THR A 94 -3.84 -14.10 11.58
C THR A 94 -4.00 -14.55 13.03
N LEU A 95 -3.72 -13.70 14.02
CA LEU A 95 -3.92 -14.02 15.44
C LEU A 95 -5.38 -14.33 15.78
N PHE A 96 -6.34 -13.65 15.14
CA PHE A 96 -7.77 -13.88 15.33
C PHE A 96 -8.29 -15.10 14.57
N GLN A 97 -7.55 -15.58 13.57
CA GLN A 97 -7.89 -16.78 12.80
C GLN A 97 -7.39 -18.07 13.47
N ILE A 98 -6.63 -17.96 14.57
CA ILE A 98 -6.15 -19.12 15.33
C ILE A 98 -7.30 -19.70 16.16
N ASN A 99 -7.54 -21.01 16.01
CA ASN A 99 -8.55 -21.77 16.76
C ASN A 99 -8.17 -22.03 18.25
N LYS A 100 -7.50 -21.09 18.92
CA LYS A 100 -7.05 -21.20 20.32
C LYS A 100 -7.35 -19.91 21.09
N PRO A 101 -7.68 -19.98 22.39
CA PRO A 101 -7.94 -18.79 23.19
C PRO A 101 -6.64 -18.00 23.45
N LEU A 102 -6.45 -16.91 22.70
CA LEU A 102 -5.26 -16.05 22.77
C LEU A 102 -5.55 -14.67 23.38
N LEU A 103 -6.62 -14.53 24.16
CA LEU A 103 -7.00 -13.24 24.79
C LEU A 103 -5.86 -12.63 25.61
N HIS A 104 -5.07 -13.47 26.30
CA HIS A 104 -3.90 -13.02 27.05
C HIS A 104 -2.80 -12.38 26.20
N LYS A 105 -2.75 -12.68 24.89
CA LYS A 105 -1.80 -12.07 23.94
C LYS A 105 -2.35 -10.82 23.27
N LEU A 106 -3.67 -10.65 23.22
CA LEU A 106 -4.32 -9.57 22.47
C LEU A 106 -3.71 -8.20 22.82
N LYS A 107 -3.65 -7.86 24.12
CA LYS A 107 -3.09 -6.57 24.56
C LYS A 107 -1.63 -6.39 24.10
N LEU A 108 -0.82 -7.44 24.20
CA LEU A 108 0.60 -7.39 23.79
C LEU A 108 0.73 -7.20 22.28
N GLU A 109 -0.02 -7.95 21.49
CA GLU A 109 0.06 -7.91 20.03
C GLU A 109 -0.53 -6.60 19.47
N THR A 110 -1.60 -6.06 20.08
CA THR A 110 -2.12 -4.72 19.75
C THR A 110 -1.08 -3.64 20.08
N ALA A 111 -0.44 -3.71 21.25
CA ALA A 111 0.61 -2.76 21.61
C ALA A 111 1.77 -2.79 20.62
N LYS A 112 2.19 -3.99 20.18
CA LYS A 112 3.23 -4.17 19.16
C LYS A 112 2.82 -3.58 17.82
N LEU A 113 1.62 -3.89 17.33
CA LEU A 113 1.11 -3.34 16.07
C LEU A 113 1.07 -1.82 16.10
N LEU A 114 0.45 -1.24 17.14
CA LEU A 114 0.36 0.22 17.31
C LEU A 114 1.74 0.85 17.42
N THR A 115 2.68 0.23 18.15
CA THR A 115 4.06 0.72 18.26
C THR A 115 4.76 0.72 16.90
N THR A 116 4.61 -0.35 16.12
CA THR A 116 5.19 -0.44 14.77
C THR A 116 4.62 0.62 13.85
N ILE A 117 3.29 0.77 13.79
CA ILE A 117 2.64 1.79 12.95
C ILE A 117 3.05 3.20 13.41
N CYS A 118 2.99 3.49 14.71
CA CYS A 118 3.39 4.79 15.26
C CYS A 118 4.87 5.10 14.98
N SER A 119 5.76 4.12 15.01
CA SER A 119 7.18 4.32 14.73
C SER A 119 7.46 4.79 13.30
N ASN A 120 6.49 4.63 12.39
CA ASN A 120 6.61 5.10 11.00
C ASN A 120 6.45 6.62 10.88
N PHE A 121 5.79 7.29 11.83
CA PHE A 121 5.46 8.72 11.72
C PHE A 121 5.58 9.55 13.02
N ILE A 122 5.78 8.91 14.18
CA ILE A 122 5.97 9.55 15.48
C ILE A 122 7.42 9.37 15.92
N GLU A 123 7.99 10.40 16.56
CA GLU A 123 9.33 10.30 17.12
C GLU A 123 9.46 9.17 18.15
N ILE A 124 10.49 8.34 18.00
CA ILE A 124 10.74 7.18 18.87
C ILE A 124 10.89 7.55 20.35
N ASN A 125 11.37 8.76 20.64
CA ASN A 125 11.52 9.29 21.99
C ASN A 125 10.18 9.43 22.71
N ILE A 126 9.10 9.74 21.98
CA ILE A 126 7.76 9.90 22.53
C ILE A 126 7.12 8.55 22.76
N ILE A 127 7.28 7.63 21.81
CA ILE A 127 6.79 6.26 21.88
C ILE A 127 7.38 5.54 23.11
N ARG A 128 8.69 5.73 23.37
CA ARG A 128 9.37 5.08 24.51
C ARG A 128 8.99 5.67 25.87
N LYS A 129 8.56 6.93 25.92
CA LYS A 129 8.25 7.65 27.18
C LYS A 129 6.81 7.47 27.64
N ASN A 130 5.90 7.13 26.74
CA ASN A 130 4.47 7.06 27.01
C ASN A 130 3.93 5.65 26.81
N ASP A 131 2.83 5.32 27.50
CA ASP A 131 2.05 4.13 27.14
C ASP A 131 1.40 4.36 25.77
N ILE A 132 1.59 3.44 24.84
CA ILE A 132 1.06 3.52 23.48
C ILE A 132 -0.47 3.64 23.47
N PHE A 133 -1.15 3.09 24.49
CA PHE A 133 -2.60 3.17 24.62
C PHE A 133 -3.11 4.53 25.13
N GLN A 134 -2.23 5.33 25.73
CA GLN A 134 -2.57 6.65 26.30
C GLN A 134 -2.05 7.80 25.44
N LEU A 135 -1.25 7.48 24.41
CA LEU A 135 -0.66 8.46 23.53
C LEU A 135 -1.75 9.08 22.63
N ASN A 136 -1.83 10.41 22.59
CA ASN A 136 -2.67 11.08 21.60
C ASN A 136 -1.99 11.01 20.22
N HIS A 137 -2.35 10.00 19.44
CA HIS A 137 -1.76 9.75 18.13
C HIS A 137 -1.98 10.88 17.11
N LYS A 138 -3.03 11.72 17.27
CA LYS A 138 -3.28 12.87 16.37
C LYS A 138 -2.34 14.03 16.62
N ASN A 139 -2.02 14.29 17.89
CA ASN A 139 -1.29 15.47 18.36
C ASN A 139 0.13 15.17 18.87
N ALA A 140 0.57 13.90 18.85
CA ALA A 140 1.94 13.54 19.18
C ALA A 140 2.94 14.25 18.25
N HIS A 141 4.19 14.48 18.71
CA HIS A 141 5.20 15.08 17.83
C HIS A 141 5.54 14.11 16.71
N LYS A 142 5.18 14.53 15.51
CA LYS A 142 5.39 13.81 14.26
C LYS A 142 6.81 14.05 13.79
N VAL A 143 7.39 13.03 13.16
CA VAL A 143 8.64 13.21 12.42
C VAL A 143 8.41 14.19 11.27
N LYS A 144 9.50 14.78 10.75
CA LYS A 144 9.40 15.61 9.54
C LYS A 144 8.86 14.78 8.37
N LEU A 145 8.22 15.41 7.40
CA LEU A 145 7.60 14.70 6.27
C LEU A 145 8.61 13.80 5.52
N GLU A 146 9.85 14.24 5.40
CA GLU A 146 10.92 13.52 4.72
C GLU A 146 11.43 12.31 5.51
N GLN A 147 11.09 12.22 6.80
CA GLN A 147 11.49 11.16 7.71
C GLN A 147 10.37 10.12 7.94
N ILE A 148 9.21 10.30 7.29
CA ILE A 148 8.13 9.31 7.34
C ILE A 148 8.61 8.01 6.71
N TYR A 149 8.41 6.90 7.41
CA TYR A 149 8.80 5.60 6.92
C TYR A 149 7.78 5.07 5.90
N LEU A 150 8.25 4.78 4.69
CA LEU A 150 7.44 4.30 3.57
C LEU A 150 7.62 2.80 3.26
N CYS A 151 8.46 2.09 4.01
CA CYS A 151 9.10 0.81 3.62
C CYS A 151 10.26 0.99 2.64
N ILE A 152 11.17 0.00 2.60
CA ILE A 152 12.42 0.01 1.83
C ILE A 152 12.15 0.09 0.32
N THR A 153 11.20 -0.69 -0.18
CA THR A 153 10.84 -0.74 -1.62
C THR A 153 10.26 0.61 -2.06
N THR A 154 9.21 1.06 -1.38
CA THR A 154 8.56 2.34 -1.64
C THR A 154 9.53 3.52 -1.52
N HIS A 155 10.41 3.53 -0.52
CA HIS A 155 11.38 4.61 -0.33
C HIS A 155 12.36 4.70 -1.50
N LYS A 156 12.85 3.56 -2.02
CA LYS A 156 13.71 3.53 -3.21
C LYS A 156 13.00 4.07 -4.45
N SER A 157 11.77 3.61 -4.69
CA SER A 157 10.94 4.08 -5.80
C SER A 157 10.65 5.58 -5.69
N PHE A 158 10.32 6.05 -4.49
CA PHE A 158 10.06 7.46 -4.20
C PHE A 158 11.30 8.35 -4.36
N GLU A 159 12.46 7.92 -3.85
CA GLU A 159 13.72 8.65 -3.99
C GLU A 159 14.13 8.77 -5.47
N SER A 160 13.90 7.70 -6.26
CA SER A 160 14.14 7.74 -7.71
C SER A 160 13.26 8.78 -8.41
N LEU A 161 12.02 8.94 -7.95
CA LEU A 161 11.04 9.86 -8.51
C LEU A 161 11.33 11.33 -8.13
N CYS A 162 11.66 11.60 -6.87
CA CYS A 162 11.90 12.97 -6.40
C CYS A 162 13.23 13.57 -6.88
N LYS A 163 14.06 12.81 -7.61
CA LYS A 163 15.20 13.36 -8.38
C LYS A 163 14.75 14.19 -9.58
N VAL A 164 13.49 14.08 -10.01
CA VAL A 164 12.91 14.88 -11.08
C VAL A 164 12.49 16.25 -10.52
N PRO A 165 13.10 17.36 -10.94
CA PRO A 165 12.90 18.69 -10.32
C PRO A 165 11.44 19.19 -10.34
N GLU A 166 10.68 18.79 -11.36
CA GLU A 166 9.29 19.23 -11.59
C GLU A 166 8.28 18.59 -10.63
N ILE A 167 8.66 17.55 -9.88
CA ILE A 167 7.75 16.72 -9.08
C ILE A 167 7.77 17.10 -7.58
N GLY A 168 8.61 18.06 -7.16
CA GLY A 168 8.82 18.37 -5.73
C GLY A 168 7.54 18.71 -4.93
N GLN A 169 6.59 19.43 -5.53
CA GLN A 169 5.30 19.72 -4.88
C GLN A 169 4.42 18.46 -4.75
N ALA A 170 4.42 17.60 -5.76
CA ALA A 170 3.67 16.35 -5.74
C ALA A 170 4.28 15.33 -4.75
N CYS A 171 5.61 15.28 -4.61
CA CYS A 171 6.28 14.47 -3.58
C CYS A 171 5.82 14.87 -2.16
N ASN A 172 5.72 16.18 -1.89
CA ASN A 172 5.22 16.68 -0.60
C ASN A 172 3.74 16.35 -0.36
N LEU A 173 2.90 16.46 -1.40
CA LEU A 173 1.49 16.09 -1.31
C LEU A 173 1.33 14.60 -1.02
N PHE A 174 2.10 13.75 -1.71
CA PHE A 174 2.12 12.31 -1.47
C PHE A 174 2.48 11.97 -0.02
N LEU A 175 3.56 12.55 0.52
CA LEU A 175 3.97 12.32 1.91
C LEU A 175 2.89 12.76 2.92
N LYS A 176 2.17 13.86 2.64
CA LYS A 176 1.02 14.27 3.46
C LYS A 176 -0.12 13.26 3.43
N THR A 177 -0.46 12.74 2.25
CA THR A 177 -1.48 11.68 2.12
C THR A 177 -1.08 10.42 2.89
N ILE A 178 0.19 10.02 2.84
CA ILE A 178 0.69 8.88 3.63
C ILE A 178 0.62 9.17 5.13
N LEU A 179 0.98 10.38 5.56
CA LEU A 179 0.87 10.78 6.96
C LEU A 179 -0.58 10.72 7.46
N GLU A 180 -1.51 11.28 6.70
CA GLU A 180 -2.95 11.24 7.01
C GLU A 180 -3.45 9.80 7.11
N PHE A 181 -3.04 8.96 6.17
CA PHE A 181 -3.37 7.53 6.19
C PHE A 181 -2.88 6.85 7.49
N TYR A 182 -1.63 7.07 7.90
CA TYR A 182 -1.13 6.49 9.15
C TYR A 182 -1.86 7.00 10.39
N ILE A 183 -2.23 8.29 10.42
CA ILE A 183 -2.99 8.87 11.53
C ILE A 183 -4.38 8.23 11.62
N GLU A 184 -5.09 8.11 10.50
CA GLU A 184 -6.41 7.48 10.49
C GLU A 184 -6.34 6.00 10.89
N LEU A 185 -5.29 5.29 10.47
CA LEU A 185 -5.11 3.87 10.80
C LEU A 185 -5.02 3.58 12.31
N VAL A 186 -4.48 4.51 13.11
CA VAL A 186 -4.31 4.33 14.57
C VAL A 186 -5.40 4.97 15.41
N VAL A 187 -6.36 5.68 14.79
CA VAL A 187 -7.43 6.42 15.48
C VAL A 187 -8.75 5.66 15.52
N ILE A 188 -8.92 4.66 14.65
CA ILE A 188 -10.12 3.80 14.55
C ILE A 188 -10.22 2.86 15.75
#